data_AF-A0A2G3AHH5-F1
#
_entry.id   AF-A0A2G3AHH5-F1
#
_cell.length_a   1.000
_cell.length_b   1.000
_cell.length_c   1.000
_cell.angle_alpha   90.00
_cell.angle_beta   90.00
_cell.angle_gamma   90.00
#
_symmetry.space_group_name_H-M   'P 1'
#
loop_
_entity.id
_entity.type
_entity.pdbx_description
1 polymer ?
#
loop_
_entity_poly.entity_id
_entity_poly.type
_entity_poly.pdbx_seq_one_letter_code
_entity_poly.pdbx_strand_id
1 'polypeptide(L)' 'MCPPAKVVFSRRQDAIAGVKRFNNVQLDGKPMKIEIVGTNIVTPAPFPNGAFGFEDTNGVPRRYVPGYSP' A
#
# COMPACT_ATOMS: atom_id res chain seq x y z
N MET A 1 -35.98 -5.24 12.72
CA MET A 1 -35.20 -5.62 11.51
C MET A 1 -33.94 -4.78 11.54
N CYS A 2 -32.76 -5.38 11.73
CA CYS A 2 -31.52 -4.60 11.80
C CYS A 2 -31.13 -4.14 10.38
N PRO A 3 -30.76 -2.86 10.18
CA PRO A 3 -30.30 -2.39 8.87
C PRO A 3 -28.97 -3.05 8.48
N PRO A 4 -28.65 -3.13 7.18
CA PRO A 4 -27.35 -3.62 6.71
C PRO A 4 -26.22 -2.71 7.20
N ALA A 5 -25.13 -3.33 7.67
CA ALA A 5 -23.93 -2.63 8.12
C ALA A 5 -22.96 -2.39 6.95
N LYS A 6 -22.20 -1.29 6.99
CA LYS A 6 -21.10 -0.99 6.05
C LYS A 6 -19.78 -0.98 6.80
N VAL A 7 -18.78 -1.67 6.26
CA VAL A 7 -17.41 -1.72 6.80
C VAL A 7 -16.47 -1.18 5.73
N VAL A 8 -15.59 -0.26 6.11
CA VAL A 8 -14.61 0.37 5.21
C VAL A 8 -13.22 -0.07 5.62
N PHE A 9 -12.44 -0.54 4.66
CA PHE A 9 -11.04 -0.94 4.87
C PHE A 9 -10.12 0.00 4.11
N SER A 10 -8.99 0.39 4.72
CA SER A 10 -7.98 1.21 4.05
C SER A 10 -7.26 0.46 2.93
N ARG A 11 -7.13 -0.88 3.06
CA ARG A 11 -6.43 -1.73 2.08
C ARG A 11 -7.38 -2.75 1.48
N ARG A 12 -7.27 -2.95 0.17
CA ARG A 12 -8.00 -3.99 -0.57
C ARG A 12 -7.82 -5.37 0.03
N GLN A 13 -6.59 -5.72 0.37
CA GLN A 13 -6.22 -7.06 0.84
C GLN A 13 -6.96 -7.42 2.13
N ASP A 14 -7.13 -6.45 3.03
CA ASP A 14 -7.86 -6.65 4.29
C ASP A 14 -9.36 -6.86 4.03
N ALA A 15 -9.95 -6.12 3.10
CA ALA A 15 -11.34 -6.31 2.69
C ALA A 15 -11.57 -7.72 2.11
N ILE A 16 -10.69 -8.18 1.22
CA ILE A 16 -10.77 -9.53 0.63
C ILE A 16 -10.61 -10.60 1.71
N ALA A 17 -9.63 -10.44 2.61
CA ALA A 17 -9.42 -11.36 3.71
C ALA A 17 -10.65 -11.43 4.64
N GLY A 18 -11.29 -10.29 4.91
CA GLY A 18 -12.53 -10.21 5.68
C GLY A 18 -13.66 -10.98 5.02
N VAL A 19 -13.93 -10.75 3.73
CA VAL A 19 -14.98 -11.50 3.00
C VAL A 19 -14.69 -13.00 3.04
N LYS A 20 -13.45 -13.42 2.80
CA LYS A 20 -13.10 -14.85 2.83
C LYS A 20 -13.32 -15.49 4.20
N ARG A 21 -13.11 -14.74 5.28
CA ARG A 21 -13.22 -15.24 6.66
C ARG A 21 -14.65 -15.23 7.19
N PHE A 22 -15.45 -14.24 6.80
CA PHE A 22 -16.75 -14.00 7.43
C PHE A 22 -17.95 -14.32 6.52
N ASN A 23 -17.74 -14.52 5.22
CA ASN A 23 -18.81 -14.96 4.34
C ASN A 23 -19.31 -16.36 4.74
N ASN A 24 -20.63 -16.53 4.78
CA ASN A 24 -21.32 -17.75 5.22
C ASN A 24 -21.10 -18.13 6.69
N VAL A 25 -20.46 -17.29 7.52
CA VAL A 25 -20.43 -17.52 8.97
C VAL A 25 -21.86 -17.41 9.50
N GLN A 26 -22.26 -18.35 10.35
CA GLN A 26 -23.60 -18.31 10.97
C GLN A 26 -23.67 -17.15 11.96
N LEU A 27 -24.56 -16.20 11.69
CA LEU A 27 -24.90 -15.10 12.58
C LEU A 27 -26.41 -15.20 12.88
N ASP A 28 -26.77 -15.28 14.16
CA ASP A 28 -28.17 -15.43 14.61
C ASP A 28 -28.92 -16.60 13.95
N GLY A 29 -28.20 -17.69 13.65
CA GLY A 29 -28.75 -18.88 12.98
C GLY A 29 -28.95 -18.72 11.46
N LYS A 30 -28.50 -17.62 10.86
CA LYS A 30 -28.52 -17.39 9.40
C LYS A 30 -27.11 -17.18 8.85
N PRO A 31 -26.77 -17.69 7.65
CA PRO A 31 -25.48 -17.41 7.06
C PRO A 31 -25.34 -15.91 6.74
N MET A 32 -24.26 -15.31 7.22
CA MET A 32 -23.89 -13.92 6.93
C MET A 32 -23.49 -13.80 5.46
N LYS A 33 -24.01 -12.78 4.76
CA LYS A 33 -23.66 -12.46 3.39
C LYS A 33 -22.91 -11.13 3.36
N ILE A 34 -21.75 -11.10 2.71
CA ILE A 34 -20.90 -9.91 2.61
C ILE A 34 -20.62 -9.64 1.13
N GLU A 35 -20.68 -8.38 0.73
CA GLU A 35 -20.39 -7.90 -0.63
C GLU A 35 -19.41 -6.74 -0.56
N ILE A 36 -18.45 -6.71 -1.49
CA ILE A 36 -17.53 -5.58 -1.62
C ILE A 36 -18.21 -4.51 -2.47
N VAL A 37 -18.49 -3.36 -1.86
CA VAL A 37 -19.12 -2.22 -2.55
C VAL A 37 -18.05 -1.19 -2.91
N GLY A 38 -17.86 -0.95 -4.21
CA GLY A 38 -16.93 0.06 -4.74
C GLY A 38 -15.46 -0.40 -4.73
N THR A 39 -14.83 -0.40 -5.90
CA THR A 39 -13.41 -0.79 -6.09
C THR A 39 -12.57 0.39 -6.58
N ASN A 40 -12.79 1.60 -6.05
CA ASN A 40 -11.90 2.74 -6.28
C ASN A 40 -10.66 2.61 -5.40
N ILE A 41 -9.89 1.57 -5.69
CA ILE A 41 -8.61 1.30 -5.08
C ILE A 41 -7.68 2.02 -6.02
N VAL A 42 -7.29 3.25 -5.68
CA VAL A 42 -6.14 3.86 -6.32
C VAL A 42 -5.05 2.82 -6.18
N THR A 43 -4.71 2.14 -7.27
CA THR A 43 -3.57 1.24 -7.32
C THR A 43 -2.43 2.06 -6.76
N PRO A 44 -1.81 1.70 -5.61
CA PRO A 44 -0.60 2.38 -5.18
C PRO A 44 0.32 2.28 -6.38
N ALA A 45 0.70 3.42 -6.95
CA ALA A 45 1.67 3.42 -8.04
C ALA A 45 2.82 2.52 -7.57
N PRO A 46 3.30 1.57 -8.39
CA PRO A 46 4.51 0.85 -8.04
C PRO A 46 5.52 1.95 -7.72
N PHE A 47 5.99 2.01 -6.48
CA PHE A 47 7.18 2.80 -6.20
C PHE A 47 8.21 2.23 -7.17
N PRO A 48 8.73 3.01 -8.12
CA PRO A 48 9.80 2.50 -8.96
C PRO A 48 10.89 2.09 -7.98
N ASN A 49 11.24 0.81 -8.04
CA ASN A 49 12.37 0.27 -7.32
C ASN A 49 13.57 1.19 -7.63
N GLY A 50 13.97 2.07 -6.70
CA GLY A 50 15.21 2.85 -6.80
C GLY A 50 15.16 4.38 -6.87
N ALA A 51 14.19 5.10 -6.28
CA ALA A 51 14.26 6.57 -6.21
C ALA A 51 14.05 7.16 -4.81
N PHE A 52 14.78 6.64 -3.82
CA PHE A 52 15.31 7.54 -2.79
C PHE A 52 16.57 8.16 -3.42
N GLY A 53 16.41 9.30 -4.07
CA GLY A 53 17.54 10.09 -4.53
C GLY A 53 18.31 10.61 -3.32
N PHE A 54 19.35 9.88 -2.91
CA PHE A 54 20.51 10.56 -2.39
C PHE A 54 21.18 11.22 -3.60
N GLU A 55 21.24 12.54 -3.55
CA GLU A 55 21.73 13.40 -4.61
C GLU A 55 23.25 13.23 -4.71
N ASP A 56 23.70 12.33 -5.58
CA ASP A 56 25.12 12.20 -5.90
C ASP A 56 25.53 13.44 -6.71
N THR A 57 26.02 14.45 -5.99
CA THR A 57 26.57 15.71 -6.48
C THR A 57 27.72 15.48 -7.47
N ASN A 58 27.41 15.30 -8.76
CA ASN A 58 28.41 15.37 -9.81
C ASN A 58 28.33 16.72 -10.49
N GLY A 59 29.11 17.68 -9.97
CA GLY A 59 29.06 19.08 -10.39
C GLY A 59 30.36 19.88 -10.34
N VAL A 60 31.57 19.28 -10.28
CA VAL A 60 32.81 20.00 -10.64
C VAL A 60 33.91 19.04 -11.14
N PRO A 61 34.41 19.17 -12.38
CA PRO A 61 35.68 18.56 -12.78
C PRO A 61 36.84 19.56 -12.63
N ARG A 62 37.98 19.07 -12.11
CA ARG A 62 39.33 19.70 -11.99
C ARG A 62 39.57 20.51 -10.70
N ARG A 63 40.73 20.40 -10.02
CA ARG A 63 42.10 20.37 -10.55
C ARG A 63 43.04 19.48 -9.72
N TYR A 64 43.90 18.74 -10.40
CA TYR A 64 45.13 18.17 -9.85
C TYR A 64 45.99 19.31 -9.26
N VAL A 65 46.35 19.20 -7.98
CA VAL A 65 47.31 20.08 -7.31
C VAL A 65 48.53 19.23 -6.95
N PRO A 66 49.70 19.42 -7.60
CA PRO A 66 50.91 18.70 -7.26
C PRO A 66 51.56 19.33 -6.03
N GLY A 67 51.87 18.50 -5.03
CA GLY A 67 52.81 18.82 -3.97
C GLY A 67 52.17 19.27 -2.66
N TYR A 68 52.19 18.37 -1.66
CA TYR A 68 52.78 18.66 -0.35
C TYR A 68 52.96 17.35 0.43
N SER A 69 54.23 17.04 0.73
CA SER A 69 54.63 15.95 1.64
C SER A 69 54.29 16.31 3.10
N PRO A 70 54.08 15.28 3.93
CA PRO A 70 54.98 15.07 5.06
C PRO A 70 55.86 13.83 4.89
#